data_AF-A0A519UW52-F1
#
_entry.id   AF-A0A519UW52-F1
#
_cell.length_a   1.000
_cell.length_b   1.000
_cell.length_c   1.000
_cell.angle_alpha   90.00
_cell.angle_beta   90.00
_cell.angle_gamma   90.00
#
_symmetry.space_group_name_H-M   'P 1'
#
loop_
_entity.id
_entity.type
_entity.pdbx_description
1 polymer ?
#
loop_
_entity_poly.entity_id
_entity_poly.type
_entity_poly.pdbx_seq_one_letter_code
_entity_poly.pdbx_strand_id
1 'polypeptide(L)' 'AQEHVANKQARRLAVLLRRDGLTLAAIADELNTHGYRTRRGQLFRKSTVYRLLPRAQLVAAEPVAA' A
#
# COMPACT_ATOMS: atom_id res chain seq x y z
N ALA A 1 2.99 0.19 21.54
CA ALA A 1 3.62 -0.01 20.22
C ALA A 1 3.41 1.24 19.37
N GLN A 2 4.39 2.15 19.31
CA GLN A 2 4.26 3.41 18.55
C GLN A 2 4.00 3.10 17.07
N GLU A 3 2.81 3.43 16.58
CA GLU A 3 2.58 3.54 15.15
C GLU A 3 3.47 4.67 14.64
N HIS A 4 4.57 4.32 13.94
CA HIS A 4 5.40 5.31 13.27
C HIS A 4 4.52 6.14 12.32
N VAL A 5 4.61 7.46 12.39
CA VAL A 5 3.86 8.41 11.55
C VAL A 5 3.96 8.02 10.06
N ALA A 6 5.12 7.53 9.63
CA ALA A 6 5.35 7.00 8.29
C ALA A 6 4.40 5.86 7.89
N ASN A 7 4.05 4.93 8.80
CA ASN A 7 3.10 3.86 8.48
C ASN A 7 1.65 4.38 8.37
N LYS A 8 1.28 5.40 9.16
CA LYS A 8 -0.02 6.07 9.01
C LYS A 8 -0.12 6.80 7.67
N GLN A 9 0.95 7.48 7.27
CA GLN A 9 1.03 8.16 5.97
C GLN A 9 1.02 7.16 4.81
N ALA A 10 1.85 6.12 4.87
CA ALA A 10 1.87 5.04 3.87
C ALA A 10 0.49 4.39 3.71
N ARG A 11 -0.24 4.15 4.80
CA ARG A 11 -1.62 3.63 4.75
C ARG A 11 -2.57 4.57 4.02
N ARG A 12 -2.51 5.88 4.29
CA ARG A 12 -3.37 6.87 3.61
C ARG A 12 -3.07 6.90 2.12
N LEU A 13 -1.79 6.96 1.74
CA LEU A 13 -1.38 6.95 0.34
C LEU A 13 -1.81 5.65 -0.36
N ALA A 14 -1.58 4.49 0.25
CA ALA A 14 -2.01 3.20 -0.30
C ALA A 14 -3.54 3.15 -0.54
N VAL A 15 -4.34 3.71 0.39
CA VAL A 15 -5.79 3.77 0.22
C VAL A 15 -6.17 4.64 -0.98
N LEU A 16 -5.55 5.81 -1.15
CA LEU A 16 -5.81 6.70 -2.29
C LEU A 16 -5.48 6.00 -3.61
N LEU A 17 -4.26 5.49 -3.74
CA LEU A 17 -3.81 4.77 -4.93
C LEU A 17 -4.71 3.57 -5.28
N ARG A 18 -5.25 2.88 -4.26
CA ARG A 18 -6.20 1.79 -4.49
C ARG A 18 -7.56 2.26 -5.00
N ARG A 19 -8.04 3.44 -4.57
CA ARG A 19 -9.27 4.05 -5.12
C ARG A 19 -9.07 4.45 -6.58
N ASP A 20 -7.85 4.83 -6.95
CA ASP A 20 -7.46 5.17 -8.32
C ASP A 20 -7.25 3.92 -9.20
N GLY A 21 -7.51 2.72 -8.67
CA GLY A 21 -7.50 1.47 -9.42
C GLY A 21 -6.16 0.75 -9.47
N LEU A 22 -5.12 1.24 -8.78
CA LEU A 22 -3.82 0.58 -8.80
C LEU A 22 -3.87 -0.82 -8.17
N THR A 23 -3.05 -1.71 -8.76
CA THR A 23 -2.82 -3.03 -8.21
C THR A 23 -2.01 -2.95 -6.92
N LEU A 24 -2.11 -3.97 -6.07
CA LEU A 24 -1.34 -4.04 -4.82
C LEU A 24 0.18 -4.03 -5.04
N ALA A 25 0.65 -4.49 -6.21
CA ALA A 25 2.05 -4.45 -6.60
C ALA A 25 2.47 -3.01 -6.96
N ALA A 26 1.71 -2.35 -7.84
CA ALA A 26 1.96 -0.96 -8.22
C ALA A 26 1.94 -0.01 -7.00
N ILE A 27 1.02 -0.24 -6.06
CA ILE A 27 1.01 0.51 -4.79
C ILE A 27 2.28 0.27 -3.98
N ALA A 28 2.80 -0.95 -3.94
CA ALA A 28 4.04 -1.24 -3.20
C ALA A 28 5.23 -0.49 -3.82
N ASP A 29 5.32 -0.49 -5.15
CA ASP A 29 6.37 0.23 -5.87
C ASP A 29 6.26 1.74 -5.62
N GLU A 30 5.05 2.30 -5.68
CA GLU A 30 4.81 3.72 -5.42
C GLU A 30 5.24 4.10 -3.99
N LEU A 31 4.81 3.32 -2.99
CA LEU A 31 5.23 3.55 -1.60
C LEU A 31 6.75 3.51 -1.43
N ASN A 32 7.43 2.57 -2.10
CA ASN A 32 8.89 2.43 -2.03
C ASN A 32 9.60 3.60 -2.72
N THR A 33 9.08 4.07 -3.86
CA THR A 33 9.59 5.24 -4.61
C THR A 33 9.51 6.51 -3.77
N HIS A 34 8.42 6.70 -3.03
CA HIS A 34 8.27 7.82 -2.08
C HIS A 34 9.06 7.64 -0.78
N GLY A 35 9.88 6.59 -0.67
CA GLY A 35 10.75 6.36 0.49
C GLY A 35 10.06 5.76 1.71
N TYR A 36 8.80 5.36 1.61
CA TYR A 36 8.12 4.68 2.72
C TYR A 36 8.73 3.30 2.95
N ARG A 37 8.94 2.96 4.23
CA ARG A 37 9.42 1.66 4.67
C ARG A 37 8.46 1.06 5.69
N THR A 38 8.42 -0.25 5.74
CA THR A 38 7.67 -0.98 6.76
C THR A 38 8.20 -0.68 8.16
N ARG A 39 7.46 -1.08 9.19
CA ARG A 39 7.88 -0.93 10.60
C ARG A 39 9.27 -1.49 10.90
N ARG A 40 9.73 -2.52 10.16
CA ARG A 40 11.06 -3.13 10.32
C ARG A 40 12.11 -2.54 9.37
N GLY A 41 11.83 -1.43 8.70
CA GLY A 41 12.73 -0.78 7.74
C GLY A 41 12.80 -1.44 6.35
N GLN A 42 12.02 -2.50 6.13
CA GLN A 42 12.00 -3.22 4.84
C GLN A 42 11.14 -2.50 3.80
N LEU A 43 11.38 -2.78 2.52
CA LEU A 43 10.53 -2.36 1.41
C LEU A 43 9.11 -2.93 1.54
N PHE A 44 8.13 -2.19 1.04
CA PHE A 44 6.77 -2.69 0.84
C PHE A 44 6.76 -3.75 -0.27
N ARG A 45 5.98 -4.81 -0.02
CA ARG A 45 5.67 -5.86 -0.99
C ARG A 45 4.16 -5.95 -1.15
N LYS A 46 3.68 -6.59 -2.22
CA LYS A 46 2.24 -6.86 -2.47
C LYS A 46 1.52 -7.38 -1.21
N SER A 47 2.10 -8.37 -0.54
CA SER A 47 1.55 -8.98 0.67
C SER A 47 1.50 -8.04 1.87
N THR A 48 2.45 -7.11 1.97
CA THR A 48 2.46 -6.08 3.01
C THR A 48 1.39 -5.03 2.75
N VAL A 49 1.24 -4.60 1.49
CA VAL A 49 0.17 -3.67 1.07
C VAL A 49 -1.22 -4.29 1.30
N TYR A 50 -1.39 -5.58 0.98
CA TYR A 50 -2.61 -6.32 1.30
C TYR A 50 -3.00 -6.23 2.78
N ARG A 51 -2.02 -6.33 3.70
CA ARG A 51 -2.26 -6.20 5.15
C ARG A 51 -2.41 -4.75 5.61
N LEU A 52 -1.91 -3.79 4.83
CA LEU A 52 -1.98 -2.36 5.14
C LEU A 52 -3.36 -1.78 4.82
N LEU A 53 -4.01 -2.29 3.78
CA LEU A 53 -5.28 -1.78 3.29
C LEU A 53 -6.48 -2.23 4.13
N PRO A 54 -7.51 -1.39 4.29
CA PRO A 54 -8.80 -1.82 4.80
C PRO A 54 -9.42 -2.91 3.92
N ARG A 55 -10.20 -3.82 4.52
CA ARG A 55 -10.80 -4.95 3.81
C ARG A 55 -11.70 -4.53 2.63
N ALA A 56 -12.39 -3.39 2.75
CA ALA A 56 -13.18 -2.81 1.65
C ALA A 56 -12.34 -2.50 0.40
N GLN A 57 -11.07 -2.15 0.58
CA GLN A 57 -10.16 -1.79 -0.51
C GLN A 57 -9.48 -3.01 -1.16
N LEU A 58 -9.63 -4.21 -0.58
CA LEU A 58 -9.03 -5.43 -1.14
C LEU A 58 -9.86 -5.99 -2.29
N VAL A 59 -11.18 -5.83 -2.23
CA VAL A 59 -12.13 -6.36 -3.23
C VAL A 59 -12.18 -5.49 -4.49
N ALA A 60 -11.84 -4.20 -4.38
CA ALA A 60 -12.13 -3.20 -5.39
C ALA A 60 -11.28 -3.25 -6.68
N ALA A 61 -10.27 -4.11 -6.80
CA ALA A 61 -9.49 -4.15 -8.03
C ALA A 61 -8.80 -5.50 -8.31
N GLU A 62 -9.28 -6.21 -9.34
CA GLU A 62 -8.56 -6.74 -10.53
C GLU A 62 -9.59 -7.05 -11.65
N PRO A 63 -9.27 -7.06 -12.97
CA PRO A 63 -7.99 -6.78 -13.63
C PRO A 63 -8.06 -5.60 -14.64
N VAL A 64 -6.92 -4.94 -14.90
CA VAL A 64 -6.67 -4.35 -16.23
C VAL A 64 -5.54 -5.17 -16.85
N ALA A 65 -5.95 -6.20 -17.59
CA ALA A 65 -5.12 -6.78 -18.63
C ALA A 65 -5.26 -5.87 -19.85
N ALA A 66 -4.15 -5.30 -20.29
CA ALA A 66 -3.90 -4.84 -21.65
C ALA A 66 -2.43 -5.16 -21.95
#